data_AF-A0A1Y3WLX9-F1
#
_entry.id   AF-A0A1Y3WLX9-F1
#
_cell.length_a   1.000
_cell.length_b   1.000
_cell.length_c   1.000
_cell.angle_alpha   90.00
_cell.angle_beta   90.00
_cell.angle_gamma   90.00
#
_symmetry.space_group_name_H-M   'P 1'
#
loop_
_entity.id
_entity.type
_entity.pdbx_description
1 polymer ?
#
loop_
_entity_poly.entity_id
_entity_poly.type
_entity_poly.pdbx_seq_one_letter_code
_entity_poly.pdbx_strand_id
1 'polypeptide(L)'
;MGGGKMTRPDFGLGQPDPGHPMTEFYTLLLEGLSGAETFGLPGLYARFDPPAWPIAPEEARDWVSLSPTPREGFVRLLDPGRLRVLYAELRCTPAGVPSALMLTQEGSRSTCGVRLLPPFLWPSDEAAPPWPDCSMALTLALGPDAPDLADASPRTLARRLIDQTHSKTWVSHPLLDRWVQAQAARWQKLWR
;
A
#
# COMPACT_ATOMS: atom_id res chain seq x y z
N MET A 1 -13.66 42.48 -17.51
CA MET A 1 -12.53 41.70 -18.04
C MET A 1 -11.85 41.00 -16.88
N GLY A 2 -12.32 39.79 -16.53
CA GLY A 2 -11.87 39.04 -15.36
C GLY A 2 -10.65 38.18 -15.72
N GLY A 3 -9.54 38.42 -15.04
CA GLY A 3 -8.27 37.74 -15.27
C GLY A 3 -8.35 36.25 -14.93
N GLY A 4 -8.06 35.40 -15.91
CA GLY A 4 -7.76 34.00 -15.69
C GLY A 4 -6.43 33.89 -14.95
N LYS A 5 -6.46 33.51 -13.68
CA LYS A 5 -5.28 32.97 -13.02
C LYS A 5 -5.12 31.54 -13.51
N MET A 6 -4.17 31.33 -14.42
CA MET A 6 -3.56 30.02 -14.61
C MET A 6 -3.10 29.53 -13.23
N THR A 7 -3.63 28.40 -12.80
CA THR A 7 -3.20 27.71 -11.59
C THR A 7 -1.69 27.48 -11.72
N ARG A 8 -0.94 27.91 -10.70
CA ARG A 8 0.52 27.76 -10.60
C ARG A 8 0.87 26.27 -10.75
N PRO A 9 2.01 25.90 -11.35
CA PRO A 9 2.50 24.52 -11.26
C PRO A 9 2.77 24.23 -9.78
N ASP A 10 1.89 23.45 -9.16
CA ASP A 10 1.95 23.19 -7.72
C ASP A 10 3.10 22.22 -7.39
N PHE A 11 4.04 22.71 -6.58
CA PHE A 11 4.88 21.99 -5.62
C PHE A 11 5.30 20.54 -5.95
N GLY A 12 6.24 20.33 -6.88
CA GLY A 12 7.16 19.18 -6.87
C GLY A 12 6.57 17.75 -6.86
N LEU A 13 5.26 17.60 -6.98
CA LEU A 13 4.58 16.33 -7.12
C LEU A 13 4.45 16.10 -8.62
N GLY A 14 5.13 15.06 -9.12
CA GLY A 14 5.03 14.71 -10.53
C GLY A 14 3.59 14.43 -10.90
N GLN A 15 3.17 14.92 -12.07
CA GLN A 15 1.92 14.47 -12.67
C GLN A 15 2.10 13.02 -13.15
N PRO A 16 1.07 12.16 -13.05
CA PRO A 16 1.18 10.80 -13.54
C PRO A 16 1.48 10.80 -15.05
N ASP A 17 2.52 10.08 -15.46
CA ASP A 17 2.86 9.91 -16.87
C ASP A 17 1.80 9.02 -17.55
N PRO A 18 1.04 9.53 -18.54
CA PRO A 18 0.06 8.73 -19.27
C PRO A 18 0.65 7.54 -20.01
N GLY A 19 1.95 7.57 -20.35
CA GLY A 19 2.65 6.47 -21.02
C GLY A 19 3.07 5.34 -20.08
N HIS A 20 3.01 5.56 -18.76
CA HIS A 20 3.38 4.54 -17.78
C HIS A 20 2.22 3.52 -17.62
N PRO A 21 2.48 2.20 -17.69
CA PRO A 21 1.44 1.15 -17.77
C PRO A 21 0.49 1.09 -16.57
N MET A 22 0.97 1.51 -15.40
CA MET A 22 0.20 1.47 -14.17
C MET A 22 -0.66 2.72 -14.01
N THR A 23 -0.41 3.78 -14.78
CA THR A 23 -1.10 5.07 -14.63
C THR A 23 -2.60 4.92 -14.79
N GLU A 24 -3.04 4.16 -15.78
CA GLU A 24 -4.45 3.87 -16.01
C GLU A 24 -5.10 3.19 -14.79
N PHE A 25 -4.52 2.09 -14.30
CA PHE A 25 -5.05 1.37 -13.12
C PHE A 25 -5.11 2.23 -11.86
N TYR A 26 -4.10 3.06 -11.61
CA TYR A 26 -4.11 3.99 -10.48
C TYR A 26 -5.19 5.06 -10.63
N THR A 27 -5.38 5.59 -11.84
CA THR A 27 -6.38 6.63 -12.12
C THR A 27 -7.79 6.05 -11.97
N LEU A 28 -8.04 4.86 -12.51
CA LEU A 28 -9.31 4.15 -12.35
C LEU A 28 -9.65 3.90 -10.88
N LEU A 29 -8.68 3.50 -10.07
CA LEU A 29 -8.89 3.29 -8.64
C LEU A 29 -9.13 4.61 -7.89
N LEU A 30 -8.38 5.66 -8.21
CA LEU A 30 -8.56 6.99 -7.64
C LEU A 30 -9.96 7.55 -7.96
N GLU A 31 -10.41 7.43 -9.21
CA GLU A 31 -11.77 7.80 -9.63
C GLU A 31 -12.83 6.97 -8.91
N GLY A 32 -12.63 5.66 -8.78
CA GLY A 32 -13.57 4.80 -8.05
C GLY A 32 -13.68 5.13 -6.56
N LEU A 33 -12.62 5.66 -5.96
CA LEU A 33 -12.63 6.18 -4.59
C LEU A 33 -13.28 7.55 -4.47
N SER A 34 -13.39 8.31 -5.57
CA SER A 34 -14.16 9.55 -5.65
C SER A 34 -15.65 9.23 -5.52
N GLY A 35 -16.11 9.08 -4.27
CA GLY A 35 -17.47 8.66 -3.93
C GLY A 35 -17.54 7.36 -3.12
N ALA A 36 -16.42 6.68 -2.87
CA ALA A 36 -16.39 5.54 -1.94
C ALA A 36 -16.07 6.02 -0.53
N GLU A 37 -16.94 5.73 0.44
CA GLU A 37 -16.71 6.09 1.84
C GLU A 37 -15.68 5.16 2.52
N THR A 38 -15.45 3.97 1.97
CA THR A 38 -14.61 2.95 2.60
C THR A 38 -13.71 2.20 1.64
N PHE A 39 -12.59 1.71 2.16
CA PHE A 39 -11.64 0.83 1.49
C PHE A 39 -11.38 -0.42 2.33
N GLY A 40 -11.52 -1.61 1.74
CA GLY A 40 -11.28 -2.88 2.41
C GLY A 40 -9.81 -3.06 2.80
N LEU A 41 -9.55 -3.47 4.04
CA LEU A 41 -8.20 -3.72 4.57
C LEU A 41 -8.02 -5.20 4.91
N PRO A 42 -6.86 -5.80 4.57
CA PRO A 42 -6.55 -7.16 4.97
C PRO A 42 -6.28 -7.25 6.47
N GLY A 43 -6.37 -8.45 7.01
CA GLY A 43 -5.84 -8.71 8.35
C GLY A 43 -4.31 -8.59 8.36
N LEU A 44 -3.72 -8.54 9.54
CA LEU A 44 -2.27 -8.52 9.72
C LEU A 44 -1.87 -9.65 10.64
N TYR A 45 -1.20 -10.64 10.07
CA TYR A 45 -0.65 -11.78 10.78
C TYR A 45 0.85 -11.78 10.58
N ALA A 46 1.61 -12.03 11.64
CA ALA A 46 3.07 -12.00 11.59
C ALA A 46 3.68 -13.23 12.28
N ARG A 47 4.79 -13.71 11.74
CA ARG A 47 5.63 -14.74 12.37
C ARG A 47 7.06 -14.23 12.39
N PHE A 48 7.75 -14.45 13.52
CA PHE A 48 9.13 -14.08 13.72
C PHE A 48 9.94 -15.36 13.80
N ASP A 49 10.83 -15.55 12.83
CA ASP A 49 11.66 -16.73 12.67
C ASP A 49 13.13 -16.30 12.78
N PRO A 50 13.63 -15.91 13.97
CA PRO A 50 15.00 -15.40 14.11
C PRO A 50 16.05 -16.49 13.79
N PRO A 51 17.29 -16.10 13.44
CA PRO A 51 18.36 -17.05 13.20
C PRO A 51 18.85 -17.68 14.49
N ALA A 52 19.75 -18.66 14.40
CA ALA A 52 20.39 -19.29 15.56
C ALA A 52 21.58 -18.49 16.13
N TRP A 53 21.64 -17.17 15.90
CA TRP A 53 22.70 -16.27 16.37
C TRP A 53 22.11 -14.91 16.79
N PRO A 54 22.84 -14.10 17.58
CA PRO A 54 22.39 -12.75 17.92
C PRO A 54 22.33 -11.86 16.68
N ILE A 55 21.30 -11.01 16.60
CA ILE A 55 21.10 -10.02 15.54
C ILE A 55 20.91 -8.63 16.16
N ALA A 56 21.27 -7.57 15.43
CA ALA A 56 20.93 -6.22 15.82
C ALA A 56 19.40 -6.02 15.80
N PRO A 57 18.83 -5.16 16.66
CA PRO A 57 17.38 -5.00 16.74
C PRO A 57 16.74 -4.49 15.43
N GLU A 58 17.47 -3.72 14.64
CA GLU A 58 17.07 -3.24 13.31
C GLU A 58 16.93 -4.38 12.28
N GLU A 59 17.72 -5.45 12.40
CA GLU A 59 17.67 -6.63 11.52
C GLU A 59 16.44 -7.50 11.81
N ALA A 60 15.77 -7.33 12.96
CA ALA A 60 14.64 -8.18 13.35
C ALA A 60 13.51 -8.16 12.32
N ARG A 61 13.37 -7.07 11.56
CA ARG A 61 12.37 -6.94 10.49
C ARG A 61 12.58 -7.96 9.37
N ASP A 62 13.83 -8.30 9.05
CA ASP A 62 14.20 -9.22 7.96
C ASP A 62 13.81 -10.66 8.29
N TRP A 63 13.62 -10.97 9.57
CA TRP A 63 13.20 -12.27 10.09
C TRP A 63 11.70 -12.36 10.34
N VAL A 64 10.91 -11.43 9.79
CA VAL A 64 9.45 -11.39 9.96
C VAL A 64 8.74 -11.71 8.66
N SER A 65 7.96 -12.79 8.68
CA SER A 65 7.02 -13.13 7.62
C SER A 65 5.64 -12.55 7.91
N LEU A 66 4.95 -12.07 6.88
CA LEU A 66 3.60 -11.52 6.98
C LEU A 66 2.58 -12.37 6.22
N SER A 67 1.34 -12.35 6.68
CA SER A 67 0.19 -12.95 5.99
C SER A 67 -1.03 -12.03 6.12
N PRO A 68 -1.82 -11.85 5.04
CA PRO A 68 -3.07 -11.09 5.08
C PRO A 68 -4.24 -11.89 5.69
N THR A 69 -4.06 -13.21 5.85
CA THR A 69 -5.05 -14.15 6.38
C THR A 69 -4.45 -15.04 7.48
N PRO A 70 -5.29 -15.69 8.33
CA PRO A 70 -4.80 -16.62 9.34
C PRO A 70 -3.92 -17.72 8.74
N ARG A 71 -2.78 -17.97 9.38
CA ARG A 71 -1.83 -19.02 9.00
C ARG A 71 -1.23 -19.67 10.25
N GLU A 72 -1.00 -20.97 10.19
CA GLU A 72 -0.39 -21.71 11.29
C GLU A 72 0.96 -21.11 11.69
N GLY A 73 1.18 -20.92 13.00
CA GLY A 73 2.39 -20.30 13.55
C GLY A 73 2.44 -18.78 13.43
N PHE A 74 1.46 -18.11 12.82
CA PHE A 74 1.40 -16.66 12.75
C PHE A 74 0.54 -16.10 13.88
N VAL A 75 1.03 -15.03 14.50
CA VAL A 75 0.30 -14.24 15.51
C VAL A 75 -0.56 -13.20 14.80
N ARG A 76 -1.85 -13.12 15.18
CA ARG A 76 -2.75 -12.08 14.71
C ARG A 76 -2.46 -10.75 15.40
N LEU A 77 -2.16 -9.72 14.61
CA LEU A 77 -1.93 -8.35 15.07
C LEU A 77 -3.13 -7.42 14.76
N LEU A 78 -3.83 -7.65 13.66
CA LEU A 78 -5.00 -6.87 13.23
C LEU A 78 -6.02 -7.79 12.53
N ASP A 79 -7.29 -7.66 12.86
CA ASP A 79 -8.38 -8.29 12.10
C ASP A 79 -8.63 -7.56 10.77
N PRO A 80 -9.10 -8.25 9.72
CA PRO A 80 -9.52 -7.58 8.48
C PRO A 80 -10.64 -6.58 8.78
N GLY A 81 -10.69 -5.49 8.01
CA GLY A 81 -11.61 -4.39 8.30
C GLY A 81 -11.82 -3.45 7.12
N ARG A 82 -12.28 -2.23 7.43
CA ARG A 82 -12.48 -1.17 6.45
C ARG A 82 -11.90 0.14 6.95
N LEU A 83 -11.16 0.82 6.09
CA LEU A 83 -10.71 2.20 6.28
C LEU A 83 -11.83 3.13 5.82
N ARG A 84 -12.26 4.09 6.65
CA ARG A 84 -13.10 5.20 6.19
C ARG A 84 -12.20 6.25 5.52
N VAL A 85 -12.45 6.55 4.26
CA VAL A 85 -11.58 7.40 3.44
C VAL A 85 -12.15 8.83 3.42
N LEU A 86 -11.38 9.79 3.91
CA LEU A 86 -11.72 11.22 3.83
C LEU A 86 -11.36 11.80 2.48
N TYR A 87 -10.15 11.52 2.01
CA TYR A 87 -9.70 11.86 0.67
C TYR A 87 -8.66 10.85 0.17
N ALA A 88 -8.56 10.71 -1.15
CA ALA A 88 -7.55 9.91 -1.82
C ALA A 88 -6.80 10.76 -2.84
N GLU A 89 -5.50 10.50 -3.03
CA GLU A 89 -4.66 11.16 -4.03
C GLU A 89 -3.61 10.19 -4.58
N LEU A 90 -3.22 10.36 -5.84
CA LEU A 90 -2.11 9.62 -6.42
C LEU A 90 -0.79 10.36 -6.18
N ARG A 91 0.22 9.66 -5.66
CA ARG A 91 1.59 10.16 -5.54
C ARG A 91 2.48 9.58 -6.63
N CYS A 92 3.18 10.44 -7.35
CA CYS A 92 4.14 10.07 -8.38
C CYS A 92 5.54 10.60 -8.07
N THR A 93 6.55 9.98 -8.66
CA THR A 93 7.91 10.53 -8.69
C THR A 93 7.95 11.81 -9.54
N PRO A 94 9.02 12.64 -9.46
CA PRO A 94 9.18 13.80 -10.34
C PRO A 94 9.15 13.47 -11.84
N ALA A 95 9.52 12.24 -12.22
CA ALA A 95 9.48 11.75 -13.60
C ALA A 95 8.08 11.27 -14.02
N GLY A 96 7.08 11.32 -13.14
CA GLY A 96 5.71 10.92 -13.41
C GLY A 96 5.40 9.44 -13.17
N VAL A 97 6.36 8.65 -12.64
CA VAL A 97 6.15 7.25 -12.29
C VAL A 97 5.20 7.14 -11.09
N PRO A 98 4.05 6.44 -11.20
CA PRO A 98 3.13 6.23 -10.09
C PRO A 98 3.78 5.46 -8.94
N SER A 99 3.75 5.99 -7.72
CA SER A 99 4.35 5.35 -6.54
C SER A 99 3.33 4.64 -5.65
N ALA A 100 2.28 5.35 -5.25
CA ALA A 100 1.20 4.82 -4.43
C ALA A 100 -0.01 5.76 -4.44
N LEU A 101 -1.18 5.18 -4.17
CA LEU A 101 -2.40 5.91 -3.84
C LEU A 101 -2.41 6.17 -2.33
N MET A 102 -2.50 7.43 -1.93
CA MET A 102 -2.53 7.84 -0.54
C MET A 102 -3.96 8.01 -0.08
N LEU A 103 -4.39 7.18 0.87
CA LEU A 103 -5.71 7.23 1.47
C LEU A 103 -5.61 7.91 2.84
N THR A 104 -6.25 9.06 2.99
CA THR A 104 -6.33 9.73 4.30
C THR A 104 -7.55 9.22 5.05
N GLN A 105 -7.31 8.76 6.27
CA GLN A 105 -8.37 8.23 7.12
C GLN A 105 -9.26 9.34 7.68
N GLU A 106 -10.56 9.11 7.68
CA GLU A 106 -11.51 10.00 8.36
C GLU A 106 -11.34 9.95 9.89
N GLY A 107 -11.39 11.12 10.54
CA GLY A 107 -11.29 11.25 12.00
C GLY A 107 -9.89 11.04 12.58
N SER A 108 -8.86 10.87 11.74
CA SER A 108 -7.46 10.85 12.17
C SER A 108 -6.56 11.57 11.15
N ARG A 109 -5.27 11.71 11.46
CA ARG A 109 -4.25 12.18 10.50
C ARG A 109 -3.50 11.01 9.85
N SER A 110 -3.96 9.78 10.05
CA SER A 110 -3.28 8.60 9.53
C SER A 110 -3.52 8.46 8.03
N THR A 111 -2.45 8.11 7.32
CA THR A 111 -2.48 7.87 5.88
C THR A 111 -2.07 6.43 5.59
N CYS A 112 -2.78 5.80 4.66
CA CYS A 112 -2.46 4.48 4.15
C CYS A 112 -2.01 4.60 2.69
N GLY A 113 -0.75 4.29 2.42
CA GLY A 113 -0.22 4.16 1.06
C GLY A 113 -0.58 2.81 0.46
N VAL A 114 -1.19 2.81 -0.73
CA VAL A 114 -1.57 1.62 -1.49
C VAL A 114 -0.77 1.57 -2.78
N ARG A 115 0.12 0.59 -2.92
CA ARG A 115 0.86 0.35 -4.16
C ARG A 115 0.23 -0.79 -4.95
N LEU A 116 -0.19 -0.50 -6.17
CA LEU A 116 -0.61 -1.53 -7.12
C LEU A 116 0.60 -2.32 -7.60
N LEU A 117 0.49 -3.64 -7.61
CA LEU A 117 1.45 -4.54 -8.26
C LEU A 117 0.88 -4.96 -9.62
N PRO A 118 1.70 -4.92 -10.68
CA PRO A 118 1.26 -5.22 -12.04
C PRO A 118 0.76 -6.67 -12.15
N PRO A 119 -0.23 -6.94 -13.01
CA PRO A 119 -0.75 -8.30 -13.23
C PRO A 119 0.08 -9.09 -14.25
N PHE A 120 1.09 -8.47 -14.86
CA PHE A 120 1.96 -9.03 -15.90
C PHE A 120 3.43 -8.82 -15.54
N LEU A 121 4.30 -9.58 -16.23
CA LEU A 121 5.75 -9.36 -16.21
C LEU A 121 6.04 -8.00 -16.85
N TRP A 122 6.19 -6.98 -16.01
CA TRP A 122 6.65 -5.69 -16.46
C TRP A 122 8.16 -5.78 -16.75
N PRO A 123 8.63 -5.31 -17.92
CA PRO A 123 10.05 -5.23 -18.16
C PRO A 123 10.59 -4.11 -17.26
N SER A 124 11.23 -4.46 -16.14
CA SER A 124 11.83 -3.41 -15.32
C SER A 124 13.08 -3.90 -14.61
N ASP A 125 14.21 -3.60 -15.25
CA ASP A 125 15.41 -3.15 -14.55
C ASP A 125 15.16 -1.85 -13.75
N GLU A 126 13.99 -1.21 -13.94
CA GLU A 126 13.53 -0.06 -13.17
C GLU A 126 13.11 -0.48 -11.74
N ALA A 127 13.84 0.04 -10.75
CA ALA A 127 13.54 -0.20 -9.35
C ALA A 127 12.17 0.38 -8.98
N ALA A 128 11.41 -0.33 -8.13
CA ALA A 128 10.16 0.18 -7.61
C ALA A 128 10.39 1.56 -6.94
N PRO A 129 9.52 2.56 -7.18
CA PRO A 129 9.71 3.88 -6.60
C PRO A 129 9.72 3.80 -5.07
N PRO A 130 10.39 4.75 -4.38
CA PRO A 130 10.34 4.79 -2.92
C PRO A 130 8.89 5.00 -2.45
N TRP A 131 8.56 4.43 -1.29
CA TRP A 131 7.27 4.67 -0.66
C TRP A 131 7.13 6.16 -0.32
N PRO A 132 5.97 6.79 -0.59
CA PRO A 132 5.67 8.10 -0.04
C PRO A 132 5.62 8.05 1.49
N ASP A 133 5.80 9.20 2.14
CA ASP A 133 5.63 9.30 3.58
C ASP A 133 4.18 8.97 3.97
N CYS A 134 4.01 7.89 4.72
CA CYS A 134 2.71 7.36 5.10
C CYS A 134 2.75 6.69 6.47
N SER A 135 1.63 6.70 7.18
CA SER A 135 1.54 6.03 8.49
C SER A 135 1.56 4.50 8.37
N MET A 136 1.10 3.99 7.23
CA MET A 136 0.89 2.57 6.95
C MET A 136 1.01 2.35 5.46
N ALA A 137 1.53 1.20 5.04
CA ALA A 137 1.64 0.86 3.63
C ALA A 137 1.16 -0.56 3.35
N LEU A 138 0.46 -0.76 2.23
CA LEU A 138 0.09 -2.07 1.71
C LEU A 138 0.28 -2.15 0.20
N THR A 139 0.57 -3.34 -0.29
CA THR A 139 0.50 -3.66 -1.72
C THR A 139 -0.87 -4.22 -2.06
N LEU A 140 -1.31 -4.00 -3.30
CA LEU A 140 -2.53 -4.55 -3.87
C LEU A 140 -2.16 -5.21 -5.20
N ALA A 141 -2.25 -6.52 -5.26
CA ALA A 141 -1.96 -7.28 -6.47
C ALA A 141 -3.14 -7.20 -7.45
N LEU A 142 -2.88 -6.73 -8.67
CA LEU A 142 -3.86 -6.80 -9.75
C LEU A 142 -3.96 -8.26 -10.22
N GLY A 143 -5.20 -8.72 -10.43
CA GLY A 143 -5.45 -10.06 -10.99
C GLY A 143 -5.07 -10.12 -12.47
N PRO A 144 -4.80 -11.30 -13.05
CA PRO A 144 -4.47 -11.44 -14.47
C PRO A 144 -5.60 -10.96 -15.39
N ASP A 145 -6.84 -10.94 -14.91
CA ASP A 145 -8.04 -10.43 -15.58
C ASP A 145 -8.23 -8.91 -15.47
N ALA A 146 -7.36 -8.22 -14.72
CA ALA A 146 -7.50 -6.79 -14.48
C ALA A 146 -7.44 -5.93 -15.76
N PRO A 147 -6.57 -6.20 -16.76
CA PRO A 147 -6.58 -5.43 -18.01
C PRO A 147 -7.91 -5.58 -18.77
N ASP A 148 -8.36 -6.80 -19.02
CA ASP A 148 -9.61 -7.07 -19.73
C ASP A 148 -10.82 -6.44 -19.00
N LEU A 149 -10.83 -6.49 -17.67
CA LEU A 149 -11.89 -5.88 -16.87
C LEU A 149 -11.80 -4.35 -16.83
N ALA A 150 -10.60 -3.77 -16.88
CA ALA A 150 -10.41 -2.33 -17.01
C ALA A 150 -11.02 -1.81 -18.32
N ASP A 151 -10.77 -2.51 -19.42
CA ASP A 151 -11.30 -2.17 -20.75
C ASP A 151 -12.83 -2.35 -20.82
N ALA A 152 -13.34 -3.49 -20.33
CA ALA A 152 -14.75 -3.83 -20.44
C ALA A 152 -15.64 -3.10 -19.42
N SER A 153 -15.15 -2.95 -18.18
CA SER A 153 -15.95 -2.41 -17.07
C SER A 153 -15.06 -1.80 -15.97
N PRO A 154 -14.50 -0.60 -16.19
CA PRO A 154 -13.53 0.01 -15.27
C PRO A 154 -14.11 0.26 -13.87
N ARG A 155 -15.40 0.61 -13.77
CA ARG A 155 -16.10 0.77 -12.49
C ARG A 155 -16.21 -0.55 -11.71
N THR A 156 -16.37 -1.67 -12.40
CA THR A 156 -16.44 -2.99 -11.77
C THR A 156 -15.07 -3.40 -11.23
N LEU A 157 -14.01 -3.17 -12.01
CA LEU A 157 -12.64 -3.34 -11.53
C LEU A 157 -12.40 -2.48 -10.28
N ALA A 158 -12.65 -1.18 -10.35
CA ALA A 158 -12.42 -0.26 -9.24
C ALA A 158 -13.17 -0.70 -7.96
N ARG A 159 -14.47 -1.02 -8.06
CA ARG A 159 -15.26 -1.54 -6.93
C ARG A 159 -14.65 -2.81 -6.35
N ARG A 160 -14.25 -3.77 -7.19
CA ARG A 160 -13.59 -5.00 -6.74
C ARG A 160 -12.31 -4.69 -5.97
N LEU A 161 -11.45 -3.81 -6.50
CA LEU A 161 -10.19 -3.42 -5.85
C LEU A 161 -10.42 -2.69 -4.52
N ILE A 162 -11.46 -1.85 -4.43
CA ILE A 162 -11.84 -1.12 -3.22
C ILE A 162 -12.36 -2.09 -2.15
N ASP A 163 -13.28 -2.99 -2.51
CA ASP A 163 -14.00 -3.83 -1.56
C ASP A 163 -13.21 -5.05 -1.08
N GLN A 164 -12.42 -5.68 -1.96
CA GLN A 164 -11.74 -6.93 -1.62
C GLN A 164 -10.58 -6.73 -0.64
N THR A 165 -10.29 -7.76 0.15
CA THR A 165 -9.18 -7.76 1.12
C THR A 165 -8.07 -8.75 0.76
N HIS A 166 -8.38 -9.81 0.01
CA HIS A 166 -7.47 -10.95 -0.19
C HIS A 166 -6.27 -10.66 -1.13
N SER A 167 -6.37 -9.69 -2.03
CA SER A 167 -5.26 -9.28 -2.90
C SER A 167 -4.37 -8.19 -2.27
N LYS A 168 -4.64 -7.83 -1.01
CA LYS A 168 -3.94 -6.76 -0.30
C LYS A 168 -3.02 -7.36 0.77
N THR A 169 -1.80 -6.87 0.86
CA THR A 169 -0.80 -7.32 1.84
C THR A 169 -0.12 -6.13 2.50
N TRP A 170 -0.10 -6.10 3.83
CA TRP A 170 0.60 -5.06 4.58
C TRP A 170 2.12 -5.12 4.34
N VAL A 171 2.72 -3.95 4.17
CA VAL A 171 4.18 -3.73 4.09
C VAL A 171 4.69 -3.07 5.37
N SER A 172 3.95 -2.11 5.90
CA SER A 172 4.24 -1.45 7.18
C SER A 172 2.94 -1.12 7.92
N HIS A 173 3.00 -1.18 9.26
CA HIS A 173 1.86 -0.89 10.11
C HIS A 173 2.34 -0.59 11.54
N PRO A 174 1.82 0.43 12.25
CA PRO A 174 2.30 0.77 13.59
C PRO A 174 2.19 -0.35 14.65
N LEU A 175 1.20 -1.24 14.52
CA LEU A 175 1.10 -2.46 15.35
C LEU A 175 2.22 -3.48 15.04
N LEU A 176 2.61 -3.58 13.78
CA LEU A 176 3.70 -4.47 13.36
C LEU A 176 5.03 -3.96 13.87
N ASP A 177 5.30 -2.67 13.73
CA ASP A 177 6.56 -2.06 14.20
C ASP A 177 6.73 -2.28 15.72
N ARG A 178 5.67 -2.05 16.50
CA ARG A 178 5.64 -2.33 17.94
C ARG A 178 5.87 -3.81 18.25
N TRP A 179 5.26 -4.70 17.49
CA TRP A 179 5.41 -6.14 17.68
C TRP A 179 6.83 -6.62 17.34
N VAL A 180 7.42 -6.15 16.24
CA VAL A 180 8.80 -6.48 15.84
C VAL A 180 9.79 -6.01 16.90
N GLN A 181 9.64 -4.77 17.39
CA GLN A 181 10.48 -4.26 18.48
C GLN A 181 10.40 -5.14 19.74
N ALA A 182 9.20 -5.60 20.09
CA ALA A 182 9.02 -6.51 21.22
C ALA A 182 9.68 -7.87 21.00
N GLN A 183 9.62 -8.43 19.78
CA GLN A 183 10.30 -9.69 19.46
C GLN A 183 11.82 -9.54 19.48
N ALA A 184 12.35 -8.47 18.90
CA ALA A 184 13.77 -8.15 18.90
C ALA A 184 14.32 -8.06 20.34
N ALA A 185 13.61 -7.32 21.21
CA ALA A 185 14.00 -7.17 22.61
C ALA A 185 13.94 -8.49 23.40
N ARG A 186 13.01 -9.38 23.08
CA ARG A 186 12.94 -10.73 23.68
C ARG A 186 14.08 -11.61 23.21
N TRP A 187 14.37 -11.60 21.90
CA TRP A 187 15.44 -12.37 21.30
C TRP A 187 16.80 -11.98 21.89
N GLN A 188 17.09 -10.68 21.97
CA GLN A 188 18.34 -10.17 22.56
C GLN A 188 18.57 -10.63 24.00
N LYS A 189 17.51 -10.77 24.81
CA LYS A 189 17.63 -11.25 26.18
C LYS A 189 18.07 -12.71 26.28
N LEU A 190 17.81 -13.53 25.26
CA LEU A 190 18.25 -14.94 25.23
C LEU A 190 19.75 -15.08 24.96
N TRP A 191 20.38 -14.04 24.42
CA TRP A 191 21.81 -14.00 24.08
C TRP A 191 22.66 -13.19 25.08
N ARG A 192 22.07 -12.79 26.21
CA ARG A 192 22.77 -12.17 27.34
C ARG A 192 23.07 -13.21 28.40
#